data_AF-A0A1A8HXP4-F1
#
_entry.id   AF-A0A1A8HXP4-F1
#
_cell.length_a   1.000
_cell.length_b   1.000
_cell.length_c   1.000
_cell.angle_alpha   90.00
_cell.angle_beta   90.00
_cell.angle_gamma   90.00
#
_symmetry.space_group_name_H-M   'P 1'
#
loop_
_entity.id
_entity.type
_entity.pdbx_description
1 polymer ?
#
loop_
_entity_poly.entity_id
_entity_poly.type
_entity_poly.pdbx_seq_one_letter_code
_entity_poly.pdbx_strand_id
1 'polypeptide(L)'
;MDALVDCQTEDESERDRLRAKPTCFIVFGKPGVGKSTLAKMIAKSWHCVLIDDTDLLQTHIKDKTKEGTQILNMLSEGECIPEDLVLQLVLARLNSPDVQHYGYVLSWLPFISEECKKIPDLTELMENLKPAPDFIFYIKCPDNDLIKRLSSLKQHPVTGHLYSRDHWDREEEFIVKKGNANQLVDDEEEQEYEEAELLKTGMNDIDQMVWMPENLPREALTRINKYKETLLRPLKDYVKKQKHLYVLHLDGNKTPEELHLSVMTLLESMAIKRVPVPVLLYSNEMYEIQSGSNDQQEHLLKTMCSSRTVAPGFLWRRSRWGQTCPVALKEGKNIPGNIEFSVGFQDKLYILSSQEAYMKFVTNPRCYLLPPMPRTTCKVSIIGSPQSGKSTMCRLLAQHFGAVVVNVEELLAKAQQEMLAKIKEETLQAAIEKIKKTVNEDVTEDHPEVEAMVLCAMENVTQSSSSFDLLADVLKKRIKEIEEVDSDAEAKTGWVFDNFPNNPFYVEMLRDADIMPEVVFILRDADEDQGV
;
A
#
# COMPACT_ATOMS: atom_id res chain seq x y z
N MET A 1 11.78 -40.76 -9.16
CA MET A 1 12.95 -39.87 -8.96
C MET A 1 12.39 -38.46 -8.93
N ASP A 2 11.64 -38.14 -7.88
CA ASP A 2 11.11 -36.81 -7.68
C ASP A 2 12.16 -36.04 -6.90
N ALA A 3 12.76 -35.07 -7.56
CA ALA A 3 13.73 -34.20 -6.95
C ALA A 3 13.09 -33.56 -5.72
N LEU A 4 13.63 -33.89 -4.55
CA LEU A 4 13.65 -33.01 -3.39
C LEU A 4 14.32 -31.71 -3.86
N VAL A 5 13.54 -30.83 -4.48
CA VAL A 5 13.93 -29.44 -4.66
C VAL A 5 14.01 -28.91 -3.24
N ASP A 6 15.24 -28.66 -2.81
CA ASP A 6 15.57 -28.29 -1.44
C ASP A 6 14.81 -26.99 -1.12
N CYS A 7 13.86 -27.06 -0.17
CA CYS A 7 12.95 -25.95 0.17
C CYS A 7 13.69 -24.64 0.46
N GLN A 8 14.95 -24.75 0.91
CA GLN A 8 15.84 -23.61 1.17
C GLN A 8 16.19 -22.83 -0.10
N THR A 9 16.48 -23.53 -1.20
CA THR A 9 16.78 -22.90 -2.50
C THR A 9 15.57 -22.21 -3.13
N GLU A 10 14.36 -22.76 -2.97
CA GLU A 10 13.14 -22.12 -3.47
C GLU A 10 12.91 -20.79 -2.74
N ASP A 11 12.97 -20.79 -1.41
CA ASP A 11 12.77 -19.60 -0.58
C ASP A 11 13.83 -18.51 -0.80
N GLU A 12 15.08 -18.89 -1.09
CA GLU A 12 16.13 -17.92 -1.47
C GLU A 12 15.86 -17.30 -2.84
N SER A 13 15.45 -18.11 -3.82
CA SER A 13 15.13 -17.63 -5.17
C SER A 13 13.92 -16.68 -5.18
N GLU A 14 12.92 -16.91 -4.33
CA GLU A 14 11.78 -16.01 -4.14
C GLU A 14 12.19 -14.68 -3.54
N ARG A 15 13.06 -14.71 -2.52
CA ARG A 15 13.60 -13.49 -1.90
C ARG A 15 14.40 -12.67 -2.90
N ASP A 16 15.21 -13.32 -3.73
CA ASP A 16 15.97 -12.63 -4.78
C ASP A 16 15.05 -12.00 -5.82
N ARG A 17 13.94 -12.68 -6.20
CA ARG A 17 12.90 -12.08 -7.06
C ARG A 17 12.21 -10.88 -6.42
N LEU A 18 11.97 -10.92 -5.11
CA LEU A 18 11.36 -9.81 -4.37
C LEU A 18 12.32 -8.62 -4.18
N ARG A 19 13.61 -8.89 -4.01
CA ARG A 19 14.68 -7.88 -3.91
C ARG A 19 15.04 -7.27 -5.25
N ALA A 20 14.76 -7.96 -6.36
CA ALA A 20 15.02 -7.45 -7.69
C ALA A 20 14.28 -6.12 -7.92
N LYS A 21 15.00 -5.12 -8.41
CA LYS A 21 14.42 -3.83 -8.79
C LYS A 21 13.36 -4.05 -9.89
N PRO A 22 12.17 -3.40 -9.79
CA PRO A 22 11.19 -3.48 -10.86
C PRO A 22 11.64 -2.66 -12.07
N THR A 23 11.22 -3.07 -13.26
CA THR A 23 11.57 -2.37 -14.49
C THR A 23 10.86 -1.03 -14.62
N CYS A 24 11.64 0.03 -14.81
CA CYS A 24 11.12 1.39 -14.94
C CYS A 24 11.35 1.94 -16.34
N PHE A 25 10.32 2.58 -16.91
CA PHE A 25 10.30 3.05 -18.29
C PHE A 25 10.11 4.57 -18.36
N ILE A 26 10.76 5.21 -19.32
CA ILE A 26 10.54 6.62 -19.66
C ILE A 26 10.19 6.73 -21.14
N VAL A 27 9.13 7.48 -21.46
CA VAL A 27 8.70 7.71 -22.84
C VAL A 27 8.94 9.18 -23.24
N PHE A 28 9.81 9.37 -24.22
CA PHE A 28 10.15 10.66 -24.81
C PHE A 28 9.66 10.79 -26.25
N GLY A 29 9.43 12.04 -26.67
CA GLY A 29 9.02 12.37 -28.03
C GLY A 29 8.45 13.78 -28.12
N LYS A 30 8.21 14.24 -29.34
CA LYS A 30 7.60 15.55 -29.63
C LYS A 30 6.11 15.58 -29.24
N PRO A 31 5.51 16.75 -28.94
CA PRO A 31 4.07 16.85 -28.68
C PRO A 31 3.27 16.29 -29.87
N GLY A 32 2.15 15.60 -29.60
CA GLY A 32 1.29 15.02 -30.63
C GLY A 32 1.67 13.63 -31.16
N VAL A 33 2.81 13.06 -30.74
CA VAL A 33 3.26 11.73 -31.22
C VAL A 33 2.54 10.54 -30.56
N GLY A 34 1.68 10.76 -29.56
CA GLY A 34 0.94 9.70 -28.87
C GLY A 34 1.68 9.04 -27.69
N LYS A 35 2.57 9.78 -27.01
CA LYS A 35 3.34 9.28 -25.85
C LYS A 35 2.46 8.74 -24.72
N SER A 36 1.46 9.52 -24.30
CA SER A 36 0.56 9.14 -23.21
C SER A 36 -0.25 7.89 -23.54
N THR A 37 -0.66 7.73 -24.81
CA THR A 37 -1.33 6.51 -25.28
C THR A 37 -0.40 5.30 -25.20
N LEU A 38 0.83 5.41 -25.72
CA LEU A 38 1.81 4.33 -25.64
C LEU A 38 2.14 3.98 -24.18
N ALA A 39 2.32 4.98 -23.32
CA ALA A 39 2.60 4.79 -21.90
C ALA A 39 1.46 4.07 -21.18
N LYS A 40 0.19 4.44 -21.45
CA LYS A 40 -1.00 3.74 -20.94
C LYS A 40 -1.02 2.27 -21.36
N MET A 41 -0.72 1.99 -22.62
CA MET A 41 -0.67 0.62 -23.13
C MET A 41 0.46 -0.19 -22.48
N ILE A 42 1.66 0.41 -22.32
CA ILE A 42 2.79 -0.24 -21.63
C ILE A 42 2.44 -0.51 -20.17
N ALA A 43 1.87 0.47 -19.46
CA ALA A 43 1.45 0.33 -18.07
C ALA A 43 0.48 -0.85 -17.87
N LYS A 44 -0.50 -0.99 -18.78
CA LYS A 44 -1.46 -2.10 -18.75
C LYS A 44 -0.82 -3.46 -19.01
N SER A 45 0.03 -3.56 -20.03
CA SER A 45 0.63 -4.86 -20.43
C SER A 45 1.76 -5.31 -19.50
N TRP A 46 2.48 -4.37 -18.88
CA TRP A 46 3.58 -4.66 -17.95
C TRP A 46 3.17 -4.62 -16.48
N HIS A 47 1.90 -4.28 -16.18
CA HIS A 47 1.35 -4.10 -14.84
C HIS A 47 2.18 -3.15 -13.96
N CYS A 48 2.59 -2.03 -14.54
CA CYS A 48 3.36 -0.99 -13.85
C CYS A 48 2.55 0.30 -13.70
N VAL A 49 3.00 1.17 -12.78
CA VAL A 49 2.30 2.40 -12.46
C VAL A 49 2.49 3.42 -13.58
N LEU A 50 1.40 3.93 -14.14
CA LEU A 50 1.45 5.06 -15.05
C LEU A 50 1.67 6.37 -14.27
N ILE A 51 2.65 7.15 -14.69
CA ILE A 51 2.88 8.50 -14.17
C ILE A 51 2.80 9.47 -15.36
N ASP A 52 1.63 10.08 -15.50
CA ASP A 52 1.29 11.10 -16.48
C ASP A 52 0.73 12.29 -15.71
N ASP A 53 1.15 13.52 -16.03
CA ASP A 53 0.79 14.73 -15.28
C ASP A 53 -0.72 14.97 -15.28
N THR A 54 -1.36 14.81 -16.43
CA THR A 54 -2.79 15.05 -16.62
C THR A 54 -3.62 14.05 -15.81
N ASP A 55 -3.27 12.77 -15.87
CA ASP A 55 -3.96 11.70 -15.14
C ASP A 55 -3.75 11.83 -13.62
N LEU A 56 -2.55 12.23 -13.21
CA LEU A 56 -2.21 12.48 -11.81
C LEU A 56 -3.05 13.63 -11.24
N LEU A 57 -3.08 14.78 -11.92
CA LEU A 57 -3.87 15.94 -11.51
C LEU A 57 -5.37 15.61 -11.44
N GLN A 58 -5.90 14.89 -12.43
CA GLN A 58 -7.30 14.47 -12.44
C GLN A 58 -7.62 13.52 -11.27
N THR A 59 -6.72 12.59 -10.95
CA THR A 59 -6.87 11.69 -9.80
C THR A 59 -6.94 12.48 -8.49
N HIS A 60 -6.02 13.42 -8.28
CA HIS A 60 -6.01 14.28 -7.09
C HIS A 60 -7.28 15.12 -6.93
N ILE A 61 -7.84 15.62 -8.04
CA ILE A 61 -9.10 16.37 -8.07
C ILE A 61 -10.28 15.45 -7.73
N LYS A 62 -10.35 14.25 -8.33
CA LYS A 62 -11.42 13.26 -8.08
C LYS A 62 -11.43 12.80 -6.63
N ASP A 63 -10.26 12.53 -6.07
CA ASP A 63 -10.08 12.07 -4.68
C ASP A 63 -10.25 13.21 -3.66
N LYS A 64 -10.44 14.46 -4.12
CA LYS A 64 -10.61 15.66 -3.30
C LYS A 64 -9.51 15.83 -2.24
N THR A 65 -8.27 15.55 -2.65
CA THR A 65 -7.07 15.77 -1.82
C THR A 65 -6.87 17.26 -1.52
N LYS A 66 -6.06 17.59 -0.51
CA LYS A 66 -5.76 18.99 -0.14
C LYS A 66 -5.14 19.74 -1.32
N GLU A 67 -4.22 19.08 -2.02
CA GLU A 67 -3.57 19.58 -3.23
C GLU A 67 -4.58 19.65 -4.39
N GLY A 68 -5.42 18.62 -4.56
CA GLY A 68 -6.45 18.60 -5.60
C GLY A 68 -7.49 19.72 -5.47
N THR A 69 -7.88 20.07 -4.25
CA THR A 69 -8.79 21.20 -3.98
C THR A 69 -8.11 22.56 -4.24
N GLN A 70 -6.83 22.71 -3.89
CA GLN A 70 -6.06 23.91 -4.26
C GLN A 70 -5.95 24.06 -5.79
N ILE A 71 -5.65 22.97 -6.49
CA ILE A 71 -5.56 22.94 -7.95
C ILE A 71 -6.91 23.30 -8.57
N LEU A 72 -8.01 22.75 -8.07
CA LEU A 72 -9.35 23.06 -8.55
C LEU A 72 -9.70 24.54 -8.36
N ASN A 73 -9.31 25.14 -7.24
CA ASN A 73 -9.53 26.57 -6.98
C ASN A 73 -8.73 27.44 -7.96
N MET A 74 -7.43 27.17 -8.14
CA MET A 74 -6.59 27.88 -9.12
C MET A 74 -7.17 27.80 -10.54
N LEU A 75 -7.58 26.59 -10.95
CA LEU A 75 -8.21 26.39 -12.26
C LEU A 75 -9.55 27.11 -12.39
N SER A 76 -10.34 27.20 -11.31
CA SER A 76 -11.62 27.93 -11.30
C SER A 76 -11.45 29.45 -11.41
N GLU A 77 -10.31 29.96 -10.93
CA GLU A 77 -9.92 31.37 -11.04
C GLU A 77 -9.30 31.70 -12.42
N GLY A 78 -9.07 30.68 -13.26
CA GLY A 78 -8.41 30.82 -14.56
C GLY A 78 -6.88 30.94 -14.46
N GLU A 79 -6.30 30.63 -13.31
CA GLU A 79 -4.86 30.64 -13.09
C GLU A 79 -4.20 29.35 -13.62
N CYS A 80 -2.93 29.47 -14.00
CA CYS A 80 -2.12 28.32 -14.39
C CYS A 80 -1.58 27.59 -13.16
N ILE A 81 -1.55 26.26 -13.20
CA ILE A 81 -1.00 25.45 -12.11
C ILE A 81 0.52 25.70 -12.03
N PRO A 82 1.07 26.06 -10.86
CA PRO A 82 2.51 26.22 -10.69
C PRO A 82 3.27 24.94 -11.01
N GLU A 83 4.35 25.07 -11.78
CA GLU A 83 5.18 23.93 -12.20
C GLU A 83 5.82 23.19 -11.02
N ASP A 84 6.24 23.92 -9.99
CA ASP A 84 6.82 23.35 -8.76
C ASP A 84 5.84 22.42 -8.03
N LEU A 85 4.54 22.75 -8.05
CA LEU A 85 3.50 21.93 -7.45
C LEU A 85 3.35 20.60 -8.21
N VAL A 86 3.31 20.65 -9.55
CA VAL A 86 3.24 19.44 -10.39
C VAL A 86 4.47 18.56 -10.16
N LEU A 87 5.67 19.15 -10.07
CA LEU A 87 6.89 18.41 -9.78
C LEU A 87 6.83 17.70 -8.42
N GLN A 88 6.37 18.39 -7.38
CA GLN A 88 6.21 17.80 -6.05
C GLN A 88 5.24 16.62 -6.06
N LEU A 89 4.11 16.73 -6.78
CA LEU A 89 3.15 15.64 -6.92
C LEU A 89 3.73 14.44 -7.66
N VAL A 90 4.48 14.68 -8.75
CA VAL A 90 5.14 13.61 -9.51
C VAL A 90 6.21 12.91 -8.66
N LEU A 91 7.02 13.66 -7.92
CA LEU A 91 8.02 13.09 -7.00
C LEU A 91 7.38 12.31 -5.85
N ALA A 92 6.28 12.82 -5.28
CA ALA A 92 5.52 12.10 -4.27
C ALA A 92 4.96 10.78 -4.83
N ARG A 93 4.44 10.81 -6.07
CA ARG A 93 3.93 9.62 -6.77
C ARG A 93 5.03 8.62 -7.13
N LEU A 94 6.24 9.07 -7.45
CA LEU A 94 7.37 8.18 -7.74
C LEU A 94 7.87 7.45 -6.47
N ASN A 95 7.76 8.09 -5.31
CA ASN A 95 8.19 7.53 -4.03
C ASN A 95 7.14 6.64 -3.35
N SER A 96 5.96 6.48 -3.96
CA SER A 96 4.88 5.69 -3.37
C SER A 96 5.23 4.19 -3.33
N PRO A 97 4.66 3.44 -2.37
CA PRO A 97 5.06 2.05 -2.13
C PRO A 97 4.70 1.09 -3.26
N ASP A 98 3.68 1.39 -4.08
CA ASP A 98 3.32 0.61 -5.27
C ASP A 98 4.37 0.73 -6.39
N VAL A 99 4.93 1.92 -6.62
CA VAL A 99 6.01 2.12 -7.59
C VAL A 99 7.25 1.32 -7.21
N GLN A 100 7.52 1.18 -5.90
CA GLN A 100 8.63 0.36 -5.42
C GLN A 100 8.47 -1.13 -5.76
N HIS A 101 7.24 -1.63 -5.90
CA HIS A 101 6.99 -3.02 -6.26
C HIS A 101 6.81 -3.24 -7.76
N TYR A 102 5.93 -2.46 -8.40
CA TYR A 102 5.51 -2.62 -9.79
C TYR A 102 6.40 -1.87 -10.79
N GLY A 103 7.18 -0.90 -10.32
CA GLY A 103 7.88 0.04 -11.19
C GLY A 103 6.93 1.08 -11.78
N TYR A 104 7.46 1.92 -12.67
CA TYR A 104 6.69 3.00 -13.27
C TYR A 104 6.93 3.12 -14.77
N VAL A 105 5.96 3.73 -15.47
CA VAL A 105 6.11 4.28 -16.82
C VAL A 105 5.87 5.78 -16.73
N LEU A 106 6.92 6.54 -16.95
CA LEU A 106 6.87 8.00 -16.92
C LEU A 106 6.58 8.53 -18.33
N SER A 107 5.40 9.11 -18.48
CA SER A 107 4.98 9.90 -19.64
C SER A 107 4.98 11.37 -19.26
N TRP A 108 6.13 11.85 -18.79
CA TRP A 108 6.26 13.23 -18.36
C TRP A 108 7.46 13.87 -19.02
N LEU A 109 7.23 15.03 -19.60
CA LEU A 109 8.25 15.92 -20.11
C LEU A 109 8.01 17.28 -19.45
N PRO A 110 8.94 17.75 -18.63
CA PRO A 110 8.76 19.01 -17.95
C PRO A 110 8.95 20.17 -18.92
N PHE A 111 8.12 21.20 -18.73
CA PHE A 111 8.43 22.61 -18.97
C PHE A 111 8.63 23.03 -20.44
N ILE A 112 7.54 23.55 -21.02
CA ILE A 112 7.57 24.38 -22.23
C ILE A 112 7.16 25.84 -21.88
N SER A 113 7.33 26.27 -20.62
CA SER A 113 7.14 27.67 -20.22
C SER A 113 8.49 28.41 -20.25
N GLU A 114 8.47 29.73 -20.48
CA GLU A 114 9.67 30.57 -20.50
C GLU A 114 10.17 30.94 -19.10
N GLU A 115 9.38 30.63 -18.06
CA GLU A 115 9.61 31.03 -16.67
C GLU A 115 10.61 30.12 -15.95
N CYS A 116 10.87 28.94 -16.51
CA CYS A 116 11.72 27.92 -15.90
C CYS A 116 13.21 28.21 -16.15
N LYS A 117 13.83 29.04 -15.30
CA LYS A 117 15.28 29.29 -15.26
C LYS A 117 16.13 28.07 -14.82
N LYS A 118 15.56 26.86 -14.75
CA LYS A 118 16.13 25.66 -14.09
C LYS A 118 16.10 24.39 -14.95
N ILE A 119 16.42 24.52 -16.24
CA ILE A 119 16.68 23.37 -17.14
C ILE A 119 17.79 22.42 -16.64
N PRO A 120 18.91 22.87 -16.01
CA PRO A 120 19.91 21.94 -15.47
C PRO A 120 19.35 21.03 -14.35
N ASP A 121 18.46 21.56 -13.51
CA ASP A 121 17.84 20.83 -12.39
C ASP A 121 17.02 19.63 -12.87
N LEU A 122 16.47 19.66 -14.09
CA LEU A 122 15.73 18.53 -14.64
C LEU A 122 16.64 17.32 -14.90
N THR A 123 17.78 17.52 -15.55
CA THR A 123 18.66 16.40 -15.88
C THR A 123 19.19 15.77 -14.59
N GLU A 124 19.50 16.60 -13.60
CA GLU A 124 19.86 16.19 -12.25
C GLU A 124 18.71 15.43 -11.56
N LEU A 125 17.47 15.91 -11.68
CA LEU A 125 16.29 15.25 -11.12
C LEU A 125 16.08 13.86 -11.75
N MET A 126 16.25 13.74 -13.07
CA MET A 126 16.17 12.46 -13.79
C MET A 126 17.28 11.48 -13.37
N GLU A 127 18.50 11.99 -13.14
CA GLU A 127 19.63 11.19 -12.65
C GLU A 127 19.44 10.76 -11.18
N ASN A 128 18.72 11.56 -10.38
CA ASN A 128 18.47 11.30 -8.96
C ASN A 128 17.19 10.51 -8.66
N LEU A 129 16.45 10.05 -9.69
CA LEU A 129 15.24 9.26 -9.50
C LEU A 129 15.54 7.93 -8.81
N LYS A 130 14.73 7.60 -7.80
CA LYS A 130 14.76 6.33 -7.07
C LYS A 130 13.36 5.69 -7.15
N PRO A 131 13.17 4.56 -7.85
CA PRO A 131 14.15 3.78 -8.61
C PRO A 131 14.61 4.46 -9.91
N ALA A 132 15.85 4.20 -10.35
CA ALA A 132 16.38 4.76 -11.60
C ALA A 132 15.63 4.20 -12.83
N PRO A 133 15.57 4.91 -13.96
CA PRO A 133 14.98 4.38 -15.18
C PRO A 133 15.85 3.30 -15.81
N ASP A 134 15.23 2.20 -16.25
CA ASP A 134 15.93 1.10 -16.94
C ASP A 134 15.82 1.24 -18.45
N PHE A 135 14.70 1.69 -18.99
CA PHE A 135 14.46 1.80 -20.42
C PHE A 135 13.95 3.18 -20.82
N ILE A 136 14.45 3.68 -21.94
CA ILE A 136 14.07 4.97 -22.51
C ILE A 136 13.55 4.74 -23.91
N PHE A 137 12.25 4.98 -24.12
CA PHE A 137 11.63 4.96 -25.44
C PHE A 137 11.63 6.36 -26.04
N TYR A 138 12.33 6.56 -27.15
CA TYR A 138 12.38 7.82 -27.87
C TYR A 138 11.66 7.71 -29.20
N ILE A 139 10.45 8.29 -29.27
CA ILE A 139 9.61 8.25 -30.47
C ILE A 139 10.03 9.37 -31.44
N LYS A 140 10.52 8.98 -32.60
CA LYS A 140 10.96 9.86 -33.69
C LYS A 140 9.84 10.02 -34.69
N CYS A 141 9.43 11.25 -34.96
CA CYS A 141 8.47 11.58 -36.01
C CYS A 141 8.87 12.92 -36.66
N PRO A 142 8.81 13.03 -38.00
CA PRO A 142 9.06 14.28 -38.71
C PRO A 142 7.96 15.31 -38.40
N ASP A 143 8.29 16.60 -38.48
CA ASP A 143 7.39 17.66 -38.02
C ASP A 143 6.14 17.79 -38.90
N ASN A 144 6.28 17.58 -40.21
CA ASN A 144 5.17 17.64 -41.16
C ASN A 144 4.09 16.59 -40.83
N ASP A 145 4.50 15.39 -40.44
CA ASP A 145 3.57 14.31 -40.10
C ASP A 145 2.91 14.57 -38.75
N LEU A 146 3.65 15.14 -37.77
CA LEU A 146 3.07 15.56 -36.50
C LEU A 146 2.04 16.66 -36.66
N ILE A 147 2.30 17.65 -37.52
CA ILE A 147 1.35 18.75 -37.78
C ILE A 147 0.07 18.19 -38.40
N LYS A 148 0.20 17.31 -39.40
CA LYS A 148 -0.96 16.62 -40.00
C LYS A 148 -1.73 15.83 -38.94
N ARG A 149 -1.03 15.05 -38.12
CA ARG A 149 -1.62 14.25 -37.05
C ARG A 149 -2.39 15.11 -36.06
N LEU A 150 -1.79 16.17 -35.53
CA LEU A 150 -2.42 17.11 -34.60
C LEU A 150 -3.63 17.79 -35.23
N SER A 151 -3.48 18.30 -36.46
CA SER A 151 -4.57 18.97 -37.18
C SER A 151 -5.74 18.05 -37.53
N SER A 152 -5.56 16.73 -37.42
CA SER A 152 -6.59 15.73 -37.70
C SER A 152 -7.30 15.20 -36.45
N LEU A 153 -6.89 15.66 -35.26
CA LEU A 153 -7.53 15.29 -34.00
C LEU A 153 -8.79 16.10 -33.79
N LYS A 154 -9.91 15.40 -33.57
CA LYS A 154 -11.16 15.99 -33.10
C LYS A 154 -11.36 15.65 -31.62
N GLN A 155 -11.96 16.55 -30.87
CA GLN A 155 -12.28 16.34 -29.46
C GLN A 155 -13.80 16.29 -29.28
N HIS A 156 -14.26 15.33 -28.50
CA HIS A 156 -15.65 15.30 -28.08
C HIS A 156 -15.88 16.36 -26.97
N PRO A 157 -16.87 17.25 -27.09
CA PRO A 157 -17.02 18.40 -26.18
C PRO A 157 -17.38 18.01 -24.73
N VAL A 158 -18.16 16.94 -24.55
CA VAL A 158 -18.60 16.50 -23.21
C VAL A 158 -17.56 15.60 -22.52
N THR A 159 -17.09 14.55 -23.21
CA THR A 159 -16.15 13.57 -22.64
C THR A 159 -14.70 14.04 -22.68
N GLY A 160 -14.37 14.99 -23.56
CA GLY A 160 -13.00 15.46 -23.77
C GLY A 160 -12.08 14.45 -24.47
N HIS A 161 -12.61 13.29 -24.92
CA HIS A 161 -11.82 12.27 -25.61
C HIS A 161 -11.35 12.74 -26.99
N LEU A 162 -10.11 12.38 -27.34
CA LEU A 162 -9.48 12.72 -28.61
C LEU A 162 -9.64 11.57 -29.60
N TYR A 163 -10.19 11.87 -30.77
CA TYR A 163 -10.38 10.93 -31.87
C TYR A 163 -9.40 11.23 -32.99
N SER A 164 -8.67 10.19 -33.42
CA SER A 164 -7.77 10.27 -34.58
C SER A 164 -8.56 10.11 -35.87
N ARG A 165 -7.97 10.61 -36.96
CA ARG A 165 -8.52 10.50 -38.32
C ARG A 165 -9.08 9.12 -38.66
N ASP A 166 -8.30 8.07 -38.42
CA ASP A 166 -8.69 6.71 -38.77
C ASP A 166 -9.93 6.19 -38.02
N HIS A 167 -10.27 6.79 -36.87
CA HIS A 167 -11.42 6.36 -36.07
C HIS A 167 -12.71 7.00 -36.58
N TRP A 168 -12.69 8.31 -36.83
CA TRP A 168 -13.87 9.01 -37.35
C TRP A 168 -14.05 8.86 -38.87
N ASP A 169 -12.98 8.69 -39.66
CA ASP A 169 -13.08 8.36 -41.09
C ASP A 169 -13.75 6.97 -41.29
N ARG A 170 -13.44 5.99 -40.43
CA ARG A 170 -14.09 4.66 -40.49
C ARG A 170 -15.58 4.76 -40.17
N GLU A 171 -15.94 5.47 -39.12
CA GLU A 171 -17.36 5.69 -38.78
C GLU A 171 -18.09 6.46 -39.88
N GLU A 172 -17.47 7.47 -40.52
CA GLU A 172 -18.04 8.16 -41.69
C GLU A 172 -18.23 7.22 -42.89
N GLU A 173 -17.27 6.34 -43.20
CA GLU A 173 -17.42 5.33 -44.27
C GLU A 173 -18.52 4.31 -43.98
N PHE A 174 -18.66 3.86 -42.72
CA PHE A 174 -19.76 2.99 -42.27
C PHE A 174 -21.12 3.70 -42.40
N ILE A 175 -21.21 5.00 -42.08
CA ILE A 175 -22.42 5.81 -42.22
C ILE A 175 -22.81 5.96 -43.70
N VAL A 176 -21.86 6.26 -44.60
CA VAL A 176 -22.12 6.41 -46.03
C VAL A 176 -22.57 5.09 -46.67
N LYS A 177 -22.02 3.95 -46.24
CA LYS A 177 -22.47 2.63 -46.71
C LYS A 177 -23.90 2.31 -46.27
N LYS A 178 -24.29 2.61 -45.03
CA LYS A 178 -25.69 2.48 -44.56
C LYS A 178 -26.64 3.43 -45.27
N GLY A 179 -26.22 4.66 -45.57
CA GLY A 179 -27.01 5.64 -46.32
C GLY A 179 -27.31 5.21 -47.76
N ASN A 180 -26.36 4.53 -48.41
CA ASN A 180 -26.51 4.02 -49.77
C ASN A 180 -27.19 2.64 -49.85
N ALA A 181 -27.16 1.85 -48.77
CA ALA A 181 -27.84 0.54 -48.69
C ALA A 181 -29.37 0.62 -48.55
N ASN A 182 -29.94 1.83 -48.42
CA ASN A 182 -31.41 2.02 -48.41
C ASN A 182 -32.07 1.85 -49.79
N GLN A 183 -31.33 1.42 -50.81
CA GLN A 183 -31.87 0.88 -52.06
C GLN A 183 -31.17 -0.43 -52.36
N LEU A 184 -31.70 -1.51 -51.78
CA LEU A 184 -31.89 -2.86 -52.33
C LEU A 184 -32.13 -3.78 -51.13
N VAL A 185 -33.39 -4.17 -50.94
CA VAL A 185 -33.76 -5.26 -50.04
C VAL A 185 -33.44 -6.56 -50.77
N ASP A 186 -32.62 -7.41 -50.17
CA ASP A 186 -32.88 -8.85 -50.17
C ASP A 186 -32.24 -9.48 -48.95
N ASP A 187 -32.98 -10.45 -48.42
CA ASP A 187 -32.84 -11.11 -47.13
C ASP A 187 -31.53 -11.89 -47.00
N GLU A 188 -30.78 -11.70 -45.90
CA GLU A 188 -30.11 -12.76 -45.13
C GLU A 188 -29.31 -12.19 -43.93
N GLU A 189 -29.43 -12.88 -42.78
CA GLU A 189 -28.58 -12.85 -41.57
C GLU A 189 -28.98 -11.95 -40.38
N GLU A 190 -29.74 -12.57 -39.47
CA GLU A 190 -30.22 -12.14 -38.16
C GLU A 190 -29.14 -11.96 -37.06
N GLN A 191 -27.87 -11.66 -37.42
CA GLN A 191 -26.79 -11.43 -36.44
C GLN A 191 -26.30 -9.98 -36.33
N GLU A 192 -26.77 -9.05 -37.17
CA GLU A 192 -26.34 -7.63 -37.15
C GLU A 192 -27.16 -6.72 -36.21
N TYR A 193 -28.20 -7.22 -35.53
CA TYR A 193 -29.13 -6.35 -34.79
C TYR A 193 -28.59 -5.84 -33.43
N GLU A 194 -27.71 -6.58 -32.74
CA GLU A 194 -27.14 -6.11 -31.46
C GLU A 194 -26.02 -5.06 -31.66
N GLU A 195 -25.16 -5.21 -32.67
CA GLU A 195 -24.14 -4.19 -33.01
C GLU A 195 -24.77 -2.92 -33.58
N ALA A 196 -25.85 -3.05 -34.35
CA ALA A 196 -26.55 -1.90 -34.93
C ALA A 196 -27.25 -1.02 -33.88
N GLU A 197 -27.64 -1.56 -32.72
CA GLU A 197 -28.32 -0.81 -31.66
C GLU A 197 -27.32 -0.05 -30.77
N LEU A 198 -26.13 -0.61 -30.53
CA LEU A 198 -24.97 0.10 -29.96
C LEU A 198 -24.50 1.24 -30.86
N LEU A 199 -24.49 1.03 -32.18
CA LEU A 199 -24.05 2.02 -33.18
C LEU A 199 -25.05 3.19 -33.38
N LYS A 200 -26.34 3.00 -33.12
CA LYS A 200 -27.33 4.11 -33.14
C LYS A 200 -27.05 5.16 -32.06
N THR A 201 -26.37 4.79 -30.98
CA THR A 201 -26.01 5.73 -29.91
C THR A 201 -24.81 6.60 -30.31
N GLY A 202 -23.94 6.12 -31.21
CA GLY A 202 -22.81 6.87 -31.77
C GLY A 202 -23.14 7.83 -32.91
N MET A 203 -24.35 7.75 -33.50
CA MET A 203 -24.77 8.60 -34.63
C MET A 203 -24.80 10.11 -34.31
N ASN A 204 -24.90 10.49 -33.04
CA ASN A 204 -24.96 11.90 -32.63
C ASN A 204 -23.61 12.46 -32.14
N ASP A 205 -22.60 11.60 -31.93
CA ASP A 205 -21.36 11.98 -31.25
C ASP A 205 -20.30 12.53 -32.21
N ILE A 206 -20.29 12.10 -33.49
CA ILE A 206 -19.29 12.51 -34.50
C ILE A 206 -19.54 13.94 -35.00
N ASP A 207 -20.80 14.28 -35.27
CA ASP A 207 -21.19 15.62 -35.72
C ASP A 207 -20.96 16.69 -34.63
N GLN A 208 -20.91 16.27 -33.36
CA GLN A 208 -20.64 17.14 -32.21
C GLN A 208 -19.14 17.34 -31.93
N MET A 209 -18.25 16.63 -32.63
CA MET A 209 -16.82 16.73 -32.37
C MET A 209 -16.23 18.06 -32.87
N VAL A 210 -15.32 18.64 -32.09
CA VAL A 210 -14.78 19.98 -32.33
C VAL A 210 -13.28 19.93 -32.63
N TRP A 211 -12.84 20.81 -33.52
CA TRP A 211 -11.42 21.08 -33.76
C TRP A 211 -10.85 21.99 -32.68
N MET A 212 -9.77 21.56 -32.04
CA MET A 212 -9.10 22.39 -31.03
C MET A 212 -8.30 23.52 -31.69
N PRO A 213 -8.43 24.78 -31.23
CA PRO A 213 -7.63 25.91 -31.70
C PRO A 213 -6.10 25.65 -31.62
N GLU A 214 -5.67 25.02 -30.53
CA GLU A 214 -4.25 24.68 -30.29
C GLU A 214 -3.66 23.71 -31.32
N ASN A 215 -4.51 22.91 -31.98
CA ASN A 215 -4.10 21.91 -32.95
C ASN A 215 -4.06 22.47 -34.38
N LEU A 216 -4.37 23.76 -34.58
CA LEU A 216 -4.20 24.37 -35.90
C LEU A 216 -2.73 24.30 -36.34
N PRO A 217 -2.46 24.14 -37.65
CA PRO A 217 -1.11 23.91 -38.15
C PRO A 217 -0.07 24.96 -37.72
N ARG A 218 -0.49 26.23 -37.61
CA ARG A 218 0.39 27.33 -37.19
C ARG A 218 0.79 27.21 -35.72
N GLU A 219 -0.17 26.98 -34.84
CA GLU A 219 0.06 26.86 -33.39
C GLU A 219 0.80 25.57 -33.04
N ALA A 220 0.43 24.47 -33.68
CA ALA A 220 1.12 23.19 -33.56
C ALA A 220 2.61 23.31 -33.93
N LEU A 221 2.93 24.02 -35.02
CA LEU A 221 4.31 24.26 -35.44
C LEU A 221 5.08 25.11 -34.42
N THR A 222 4.46 26.16 -33.88
CA THR A 222 5.04 26.98 -32.80
C THR A 222 5.36 26.13 -31.57
N ARG A 223 4.44 25.25 -31.15
CA ARG A 223 4.63 24.33 -30.02
C ARG A 223 5.77 23.33 -30.26
N ILE A 224 5.85 22.76 -31.47
CA ILE A 224 6.92 21.84 -31.87
C ILE A 224 8.27 22.57 -31.88
N ASN A 225 8.33 23.81 -32.37
CA ASN A 225 9.58 24.58 -32.40
C ASN A 225 10.04 24.97 -31.00
N LYS A 226 9.12 25.40 -30.13
CA LYS A 226 9.44 25.68 -28.71
C LYS A 226 9.99 24.44 -28.00
N TYR A 227 9.39 23.27 -28.24
CA TYR A 227 9.91 21.99 -27.75
C TYR A 227 11.34 21.69 -28.24
N LYS A 228 11.63 21.97 -29.52
CA LYS A 228 12.97 21.73 -30.08
C LYS A 228 14.03 22.66 -29.50
N GLU A 229 13.68 23.91 -29.26
CA GLU A 229 14.61 24.92 -28.75
C GLU A 229 14.93 24.67 -27.27
N THR A 230 13.90 24.38 -26.47
CA THR A 230 14.04 24.21 -25.02
C THR A 230 14.53 22.81 -24.62
N LEU A 231 13.89 21.74 -25.12
CA LEU A 231 14.01 20.39 -24.55
C LEU A 231 14.85 19.41 -25.39
N LEU A 232 14.96 19.61 -26.70
CA LEU A 232 15.63 18.63 -27.55
C LEU A 232 17.14 18.51 -27.25
N ARG A 233 17.81 19.61 -26.87
CA ARG A 233 19.25 19.57 -26.54
C ARG A 233 19.50 18.81 -25.22
N PRO A 234 18.90 19.20 -24.07
CA PRO A 234 19.06 18.45 -22.82
C PRO A 234 18.70 16.98 -22.93
N LEU A 235 17.59 16.65 -23.61
CA LEU A 235 17.16 15.26 -23.79
C LEU A 235 18.15 14.44 -24.62
N LYS A 236 18.73 15.03 -25.67
CA LYS A 236 19.76 14.33 -26.46
C LYS A 236 21.01 14.08 -25.65
N ASP A 237 21.41 15.03 -24.81
CA ASP A 237 22.60 14.88 -23.96
C ASP A 237 22.35 13.83 -22.86
N TYR A 238 21.16 13.83 -22.24
CA TYR A 238 20.74 12.78 -21.32
C TYR A 238 20.73 11.39 -21.98
N VAL A 239 20.13 11.27 -23.16
CA VAL A 239 20.09 10.01 -23.93
C VAL A 239 21.49 9.51 -24.31
N LYS A 240 22.44 10.40 -24.59
CA LYS A 240 23.83 10.03 -24.88
C LYS A 240 24.59 9.54 -23.64
N LYS A 241 24.30 10.09 -22.45
CA LYS A 241 24.91 9.63 -21.20
C LYS A 241 24.46 8.21 -20.83
N GLN A 242 23.24 7.85 -21.22
CA GLN A 242 22.64 6.56 -20.92
C GLN A 242 23.22 5.44 -21.80
N LYS A 243 23.19 4.21 -21.27
CA LYS A 243 23.68 3.02 -21.99
C LYS A 243 22.81 2.76 -23.22
N HIS A 244 23.42 2.71 -24.42
CA HIS A 244 22.70 2.56 -25.69
C HIS A 244 21.75 1.35 -25.77
N LEU A 245 22.05 0.24 -25.08
CA LEU A 245 21.20 -0.96 -25.06
C LEU A 245 19.79 -0.72 -24.51
N TYR A 246 19.63 0.32 -23.71
CA TYR A 246 18.39 0.64 -22.99
C TYR A 246 17.64 1.83 -23.61
N VAL A 247 18.20 2.43 -24.66
CA VAL A 247 17.59 3.54 -25.40
C VAL A 247 17.03 3.00 -26.71
N LEU A 248 15.71 3.08 -26.85
CA LEU A 248 14.98 2.48 -27.96
C LEU A 248 14.37 3.56 -28.83
N HIS A 249 14.75 3.58 -30.09
CA HIS A 249 14.22 4.51 -31.07
C HIS A 249 13.01 3.92 -31.76
N LEU A 250 11.85 4.54 -31.56
CA LEU A 250 10.57 4.12 -32.13
C LEU A 250 10.19 5.05 -33.27
N ASP A 251 9.53 4.50 -34.29
CA ASP A 251 9.01 5.27 -35.43
C ASP A 251 7.58 5.74 -35.16
N GLY A 252 7.40 7.05 -34.96
CA GLY A 252 6.12 7.66 -34.63
C GLY A 252 5.11 7.74 -35.77
N ASN A 253 5.49 7.32 -36.99
CA ASN A 253 4.56 7.22 -38.12
C ASN A 253 3.67 5.97 -38.06
N LYS A 254 4.00 5.01 -37.19
CA LYS A 254 3.19 3.81 -36.96
C LYS A 254 2.02 4.09 -36.02
N THR A 255 1.03 3.20 -36.05
CA THR A 255 -0.09 3.26 -35.09
C THR A 255 0.40 2.97 -33.66
N PRO A 256 -0.29 3.46 -32.62
CA PRO A 256 0.08 3.17 -31.23
C PRO A 256 0.13 1.67 -30.92
N GLU A 257 -0.73 0.87 -31.55
CA GLU A 257 -0.79 -0.59 -31.42
C GLU A 257 0.44 -1.28 -31.99
N GLU A 258 0.88 -0.89 -33.18
CA GLU A 258 2.11 -1.41 -33.79
C GLU A 258 3.36 -1.02 -32.98
N LEU A 259 3.39 0.21 -32.47
CA LEU A 259 4.44 0.68 -31.57
C LEU A 259 4.47 -0.15 -30.29
N HIS A 260 3.30 -0.39 -29.69
CA HIS A 260 3.17 -1.22 -28.51
C HIS A 260 3.66 -2.65 -28.77
N LEU A 261 3.22 -3.29 -29.85
CA LEU A 261 3.65 -4.64 -30.23
C LEU A 261 5.17 -4.71 -30.43
N SER A 262 5.75 -3.70 -31.09
CA SER A 262 7.20 -3.60 -31.30
C SER A 262 7.96 -3.51 -29.98
N VAL A 263 7.46 -2.71 -29.03
CA VAL A 263 8.04 -2.58 -27.69
C VAL A 263 7.91 -3.89 -26.91
N MET A 264 6.74 -4.53 -26.91
CA MET A 264 6.50 -5.78 -26.18
C MET A 264 7.40 -6.91 -26.69
N THR A 265 7.46 -7.10 -28.02
CA THR A 265 8.31 -8.13 -28.66
C THR A 265 9.77 -7.96 -28.28
N LEU A 266 10.24 -6.71 -28.25
CA LEU A 266 11.62 -6.40 -27.89
C LEU A 266 11.90 -6.68 -26.42
N LEU A 267 11.02 -6.25 -25.52
CA LEU A 267 11.20 -6.50 -24.08
C LEU A 267 11.13 -8.01 -23.76
N GLU A 268 10.29 -8.77 -24.47
CA GLU A 268 10.23 -10.23 -24.38
C GLU A 268 11.53 -10.90 -24.83
N SER A 269 12.21 -10.34 -25.84
CA SER A 269 13.52 -10.84 -26.29
C SER A 269 14.66 -10.62 -25.27
N MET A 270 14.50 -9.66 -24.34
CA MET A 270 15.55 -9.24 -23.41
C MET A 270 15.62 -10.08 -22.12
N ALA A 271 14.90 -11.20 -22.01
CA ALA A 271 14.87 -12.08 -20.83
C ALA A 271 14.60 -11.33 -19.50
N ILE A 272 13.83 -10.24 -19.58
CA ILE A 272 13.47 -9.41 -18.43
C ILE A 272 12.41 -10.16 -17.61
N LYS A 273 12.64 -10.28 -16.30
CA LYS A 273 11.66 -10.88 -15.38
C LYS A 273 10.54 -9.87 -15.10
N ARG A 274 9.30 -10.26 -15.35
CA ARG A 274 8.12 -9.46 -14.97
C ARG A 274 7.93 -9.48 -13.45
N VAL A 275 7.39 -8.39 -12.91
CA VAL A 275 7.00 -8.32 -11.51
C VAL A 275 5.80 -9.25 -11.30
N PRO A 276 5.79 -10.10 -10.27
CA PRO A 276 4.63 -10.91 -9.93
C PRO A 276 3.48 -10.03 -9.46
N VAL A 277 2.30 -10.20 -10.04
CA VAL A 277 1.10 -9.46 -9.67
C VAL A 277 0.25 -10.34 -8.75
N PRO A 278 -0.21 -9.84 -7.59
CA PRO A 278 -1.14 -10.58 -6.75
C PRO A 278 -2.48 -10.79 -7.48
N VAL A 279 -3.00 -12.01 -7.48
CA VAL A 279 -4.25 -12.39 -8.16
C VAL A 279 -5.29 -12.76 -7.11
N LEU A 280 -6.46 -12.10 -7.14
CA LEU A 280 -7.61 -12.52 -6.34
C LEU A 280 -8.16 -13.85 -6.90
N LEU A 281 -8.18 -14.86 -6.04
CA LEU A 281 -8.58 -16.22 -6.44
C LEU A 281 -10.07 -16.47 -6.27
N TYR A 282 -10.72 -15.71 -5.39
CA TYR A 282 -12.14 -15.84 -5.14
C TYR A 282 -12.96 -15.45 -6.39
N SER A 283 -13.86 -16.35 -6.81
CA SER A 283 -14.85 -16.10 -7.86
C SER A 283 -16.25 -16.23 -7.30
N ASN A 284 -17.17 -15.42 -7.83
CA ASN A 284 -18.58 -15.42 -7.41
C ASN A 284 -19.30 -16.77 -7.61
N GLU A 285 -18.73 -17.71 -8.36
CA GLU A 285 -19.28 -19.06 -8.53
C GLU A 285 -19.08 -19.94 -7.27
N MET A 286 -18.32 -19.48 -6.27
CA MET A 286 -17.99 -20.25 -5.06
C MET A 286 -18.83 -19.88 -3.82
N TYR A 287 -19.85 -19.02 -3.96
CA TYR A 287 -20.70 -18.55 -2.85
C TYR A 287 -21.51 -19.67 -2.16
N GLU A 288 -21.75 -20.80 -2.82
CA GLU A 288 -22.66 -21.85 -2.30
C GLU A 288 -22.06 -22.71 -1.16
N ILE A 289 -20.76 -22.61 -0.86
CA ILE A 289 -20.06 -23.51 0.08
C ILE A 289 -19.71 -22.81 1.40
N GLN A 290 -20.16 -21.57 1.62
CA GLN A 290 -19.81 -20.78 2.82
C GLN A 290 -20.44 -21.29 4.14
N SER A 291 -21.35 -22.27 4.10
CA SER A 291 -22.14 -22.71 5.25
C SER A 291 -21.82 -24.13 5.74
N GLY A 292 -20.58 -24.37 6.17
CA GLY A 292 -20.31 -25.56 6.98
C GLY A 292 -18.94 -25.63 7.65
N SER A 293 -18.78 -26.71 8.40
CA SER A 293 -17.67 -27.04 9.32
C SER A 293 -16.26 -26.82 8.75
N ASN A 294 -15.25 -26.75 9.63
CA ASN A 294 -13.83 -26.56 9.28
C ASN A 294 -13.35 -27.44 8.09
N ASP A 295 -13.90 -28.64 7.94
CA ASP A 295 -13.60 -29.56 6.83
C ASP A 295 -14.01 -28.98 5.46
N GLN A 296 -15.14 -28.29 5.38
CA GLN A 296 -15.61 -27.65 4.13
C GLN A 296 -14.73 -26.47 3.72
N GLN A 297 -14.23 -25.70 4.69
CA GLN A 297 -13.24 -24.65 4.42
C GLN A 297 -11.92 -25.23 3.89
N GLU A 298 -11.46 -26.37 4.41
CA GLU A 298 -10.26 -27.03 3.90
C GLU A 298 -10.45 -27.59 2.49
N HIS A 299 -11.62 -28.16 2.19
CA HIS A 299 -11.98 -28.57 0.84
C HIS A 299 -12.05 -27.39 -0.13
N LEU A 300 -12.66 -26.27 0.28
CA LEU A 300 -12.67 -25.02 -0.49
C LEU A 300 -11.26 -24.52 -0.79
N LEU A 301 -10.39 -24.50 0.21
CA LEU A 301 -8.99 -24.11 0.04
C LEU A 301 -8.26 -25.02 -0.95
N LYS A 302 -8.54 -26.33 -0.94
CA LYS A 302 -7.97 -27.28 -1.91
C LYS A 302 -8.45 -27.02 -3.33
N THR A 303 -9.72 -26.70 -3.52
CA THR A 303 -10.29 -26.31 -4.81
C THR A 303 -9.69 -25.00 -5.30
N MET A 304 -9.53 -24.02 -4.40
CA MET A 304 -8.89 -22.72 -4.69
C MET A 304 -7.42 -22.86 -5.07
N CYS A 305 -6.68 -23.80 -4.47
CA CYS A 305 -5.31 -24.10 -4.89
C CYS A 305 -5.21 -24.57 -6.34
N SER A 306 -6.29 -25.12 -6.90
CA SER A 306 -6.37 -25.57 -8.30
C SER A 306 -6.99 -24.54 -9.25
N SER A 307 -7.59 -23.47 -8.74
CA SER A 307 -8.18 -22.41 -9.56
C SER A 307 -7.14 -21.36 -9.95
N ARG A 308 -7.25 -20.85 -11.19
CA ARG A 308 -6.42 -19.74 -11.72
C ARG A 308 -4.92 -19.92 -11.47
N THR A 309 -4.40 -21.10 -11.80
CA THR A 309 -2.99 -21.43 -11.61
C THR A 309 -2.07 -20.64 -12.54
N VAL A 310 -0.86 -20.31 -12.06
CA VAL A 310 0.16 -19.55 -12.82
C VAL A 310 0.53 -20.24 -14.13
N ALA A 311 0.49 -21.58 -14.13
CA ALA A 311 0.62 -22.41 -15.31
C ALA A 311 -0.21 -23.70 -15.13
N PRO A 312 -0.70 -24.31 -16.22
CA PRO A 312 -1.41 -25.59 -16.15
C PRO A 312 -0.59 -26.64 -15.39
N GLY A 313 -1.18 -27.23 -14.35
CA GLY A 313 -0.52 -28.23 -13.50
C GLY A 313 0.24 -27.70 -12.27
N PHE A 314 0.39 -26.38 -12.12
CA PHE A 314 1.05 -25.77 -10.95
C PHE A 314 0.02 -25.27 -9.93
N LEU A 315 -0.18 -26.02 -8.84
CA LEU A 315 -1.09 -25.63 -7.76
C LEU A 315 -0.49 -24.51 -6.89
N TRP A 316 -1.35 -23.64 -6.37
CA TRP A 316 -0.94 -22.69 -5.33
C TRP A 316 -0.54 -23.44 -4.06
N ARG A 317 0.66 -23.17 -3.55
CA ARG A 317 1.15 -23.72 -2.29
C ARG A 317 0.64 -22.90 -1.11
N ARG A 318 0.37 -23.52 0.04
CA ARG A 318 -0.01 -22.75 1.24
C ARG A 318 1.16 -21.88 1.69
N SER A 319 0.89 -20.63 2.02
CA SER A 319 1.92 -19.76 2.59
C SER A 319 2.36 -20.23 3.98
N ARG A 320 3.50 -19.71 4.45
CA ARG A 320 4.05 -19.99 5.78
C ARG A 320 3.15 -19.51 6.93
N TRP A 321 2.24 -18.57 6.65
CA TRP A 321 1.30 -18.03 7.61
C TRP A 321 -0.03 -18.81 7.65
N GLY A 322 -0.20 -19.81 6.78
CA GLY A 322 -1.40 -20.66 6.77
C GLY A 322 -2.67 -19.85 6.56
N GLN A 323 -3.54 -19.84 7.57
CA GLN A 323 -4.79 -19.07 7.57
C GLN A 323 -4.65 -17.67 8.16
N THR A 324 -3.51 -17.33 8.76
CA THR A 324 -3.33 -16.03 9.42
C THR A 324 -2.96 -14.94 8.41
N CYS A 325 -3.55 -13.76 8.59
CA CYS A 325 -3.29 -12.62 7.71
C CYS A 325 -1.90 -12.02 7.93
N PRO A 326 -0.98 -12.01 6.94
CA PRO A 326 0.36 -11.43 7.08
C PRO A 326 0.36 -9.92 7.33
N VAL A 327 -0.64 -9.20 6.80
CA VAL A 327 -0.77 -7.75 6.99
C VAL A 327 -1.17 -7.43 8.44
N ALA A 328 -2.17 -8.15 8.97
CA ALA A 328 -2.58 -8.01 10.37
C ALA A 328 -1.44 -8.38 11.32
N LEU A 329 -0.67 -9.41 10.98
CA LEU A 329 0.51 -9.81 11.77
C LEU A 329 1.59 -8.73 11.79
N LYS A 330 1.83 -8.02 10.68
CA LYS A 330 2.74 -6.87 10.67
C LYS A 330 2.23 -5.74 11.57
N GLU A 331 0.92 -5.57 11.65
CA GLU A 331 0.26 -4.65 12.58
C GLU A 331 0.20 -5.20 14.03
N GLY A 332 0.71 -6.40 14.29
CA GLY A 332 0.78 -7.03 15.62
C GLY A 332 -0.51 -7.72 16.07
N LYS A 333 -1.47 -7.90 15.17
CA LYS A 333 -2.76 -8.56 15.45
C LYS A 333 -2.77 -9.96 14.82
N ASN A 334 -3.06 -10.98 15.62
CA ASN A 334 -3.23 -12.34 15.15
C ASN A 334 -4.69 -12.61 14.76
N ILE A 335 -5.04 -12.29 13.51
CA ILE A 335 -6.42 -12.43 12.99
C ILE A 335 -6.42 -13.49 11.88
N PRO A 336 -7.32 -14.50 11.93
CA PRO A 336 -7.51 -15.41 10.82
C PRO A 336 -8.08 -14.67 9.61
N GLY A 337 -7.56 -14.99 8.42
CA GLY A 337 -8.00 -14.42 7.17
C GLY A 337 -9.36 -14.94 6.72
N ASN A 338 -10.07 -14.15 5.93
CA ASN A 338 -11.29 -14.56 5.26
C ASN A 338 -10.94 -15.12 3.86
N ILE A 339 -11.60 -16.22 3.49
CA ILE A 339 -11.41 -16.92 2.21
C ILE A 339 -11.75 -16.00 1.02
N GLU A 340 -12.69 -15.07 1.19
CA GLU A 340 -13.08 -14.10 0.16
C GLU A 340 -11.91 -13.21 -0.30
N PHE A 341 -10.98 -12.89 0.61
CA PHE A 341 -9.80 -12.06 0.32
C PHE A 341 -8.54 -12.92 0.12
N SER A 342 -8.70 -14.11 -0.46
CA SER A 342 -7.57 -14.99 -0.77
C SER A 342 -6.85 -14.59 -2.05
N VAL A 343 -5.52 -14.49 -1.94
CA VAL A 343 -4.65 -13.93 -2.98
C VAL A 343 -3.55 -14.92 -3.31
N GLY A 344 -3.40 -15.21 -4.61
CA GLY A 344 -2.25 -15.93 -5.15
C GLY A 344 -1.11 -14.97 -5.47
N PHE A 345 0.11 -15.26 -5.00
CA PHE A 345 1.29 -14.45 -5.31
C PHE A 345 2.56 -15.31 -5.42
N GLN A 346 3.28 -15.16 -6.55
CA GLN A 346 4.44 -15.96 -7.03
C GLN A 346 4.15 -17.46 -7.25
N ASP A 347 3.65 -18.12 -6.22
CA ASP A 347 3.24 -19.53 -6.18
C ASP A 347 2.51 -19.88 -4.86
N LYS A 348 2.31 -18.89 -3.98
CA LYS A 348 1.76 -19.07 -2.63
C LYS A 348 0.38 -18.44 -2.49
N LEU A 349 -0.46 -19.11 -1.71
CA LEU A 349 -1.79 -18.67 -1.29
C LEU A 349 -1.69 -17.91 0.03
N TYR A 350 -2.16 -16.67 0.01
CA TYR A 350 -2.29 -15.78 1.17
C TYR A 350 -3.76 -15.55 1.46
N ILE A 351 -4.15 -15.62 2.73
CA ILE A 351 -5.52 -15.36 3.17
C ILE A 351 -5.50 -14.07 3.99
N LEU A 352 -6.28 -13.07 3.57
CA LEU A 352 -6.28 -11.75 4.17
C LEU A 352 -7.55 -11.54 4.99
N SER A 353 -7.47 -10.76 6.06
CA SER A 353 -8.57 -10.57 7.02
C SER A 353 -9.65 -9.62 6.50
N SER A 354 -9.28 -8.58 5.78
CA SER A 354 -10.18 -7.51 5.33
C SER A 354 -9.82 -6.98 3.96
N GLN A 355 -10.75 -6.22 3.36
CA GLN A 355 -10.50 -5.51 2.11
C GLN A 355 -9.36 -4.48 2.24
N GLU A 356 -9.21 -3.84 3.40
CA GLU A 356 -8.10 -2.92 3.66
C GLU A 356 -6.75 -3.66 3.66
N ALA A 357 -6.70 -4.84 4.27
CA ALA A 357 -5.51 -5.69 4.26
C ALA A 357 -5.19 -6.16 2.83
N TYR A 358 -6.22 -6.50 2.04
CA TYR A 358 -6.08 -6.78 0.61
C TYR A 358 -5.45 -5.62 -0.16
N MET A 359 -5.99 -4.41 -0.02
CA MET A 359 -5.47 -3.24 -0.72
C MET A 359 -4.02 -2.92 -0.30
N LYS A 360 -3.69 -3.03 0.99
CA LYS A 360 -2.32 -2.87 1.51
C LYS A 360 -1.36 -3.91 0.95
N PHE A 361 -1.78 -5.18 0.84
CA PHE A 361 -0.98 -6.26 0.28
C PHE A 361 -0.76 -6.09 -1.22
N VAL A 362 -1.81 -5.74 -1.97
CA VAL A 362 -1.71 -5.47 -3.42
C VAL A 362 -0.83 -4.26 -3.70
N THR A 363 -0.91 -3.21 -2.87
CA THR A 363 -0.08 -2.01 -3.03
C THR A 363 1.39 -2.36 -2.97
N ASN A 364 1.85 -3.05 -1.91
CA ASN A 364 3.24 -3.48 -1.81
C ASN A 364 3.40 -4.78 -1.01
N PRO A 365 3.47 -5.94 -1.69
CA PRO A 365 3.63 -7.23 -1.02
C PRO A 365 5.04 -7.43 -0.46
N ARG A 366 6.06 -6.70 -0.96
CA ARG A 366 7.47 -6.84 -0.51
C ARG A 366 7.63 -6.52 0.96
N CYS A 367 6.85 -5.56 1.46
CA CYS A 367 6.84 -5.12 2.86
C CYS A 367 6.48 -6.23 3.87
N TYR A 368 5.83 -7.31 3.44
CA TYR A 368 5.42 -8.42 4.31
C TYR A 368 6.24 -9.68 4.07
N LEU A 369 6.79 -9.83 2.86
CA LEU A 369 7.48 -11.05 2.45
C LEU A 369 9.01 -10.96 2.61
N LEU A 370 9.57 -9.75 2.61
CA LEU A 370 10.98 -9.53 2.89
C LEU A 370 11.27 -9.48 4.40
N PRO A 371 12.46 -9.90 4.85
CA PRO A 371 12.86 -9.77 6.26
C PRO A 371 12.90 -8.30 6.72
N PRO A 372 12.52 -8.00 7.98
CA PRO A 372 11.97 -8.94 8.96
C PRO A 372 10.51 -9.33 8.63
N MET A 373 10.28 -10.63 8.48
CA MET A 373 8.94 -11.15 8.20
C MET A 373 8.05 -10.97 9.43
N PRO A 374 6.75 -10.64 9.24
CA PRO A 374 5.81 -10.55 10.35
C PRO A 374 5.70 -11.91 11.03
N ARG A 375 5.92 -11.90 12.34
CA ARG A 375 5.78 -13.05 13.23
C ARG A 375 4.64 -12.77 14.20
N THR A 376 4.01 -13.84 14.68
CA THR A 376 3.05 -13.74 15.79
C THR A 376 3.74 -13.10 17.00
N THR A 377 3.09 -12.09 17.57
CA THR A 377 3.58 -11.47 18.81
C THR A 377 3.47 -12.49 19.94
N CYS A 378 4.48 -12.55 20.80
CA CYS A 378 4.47 -13.47 21.93
C CYS A 378 3.65 -12.84 23.07
N LYS A 379 2.33 -12.98 23.03
CA LYS A 379 1.42 -12.57 24.13
C LYS A 379 1.06 -13.81 24.94
N VAL A 380 1.86 -14.11 25.96
CA VAL A 380 1.79 -15.40 26.65
C VAL A 380 1.68 -15.21 28.14
N SER A 381 0.92 -16.07 28.79
CA SER A 381 0.90 -16.19 30.25
C SER A 381 1.37 -17.59 30.66
N ILE A 382 2.24 -17.68 31.66
CA ILE A 382 2.68 -18.97 32.24
C ILE A 382 2.20 -19.05 33.69
N ILE A 383 1.40 -20.07 33.99
CA ILE A 383 0.81 -20.35 35.31
C ILE A 383 1.23 -21.77 35.74
N GLY A 384 1.23 -22.08 37.04
CA GLY A 384 1.47 -23.44 37.54
C GLY A 384 1.64 -23.52 39.06
N SER A 385 2.22 -24.59 39.57
CA SER A 385 2.57 -24.73 41.00
C SER A 385 3.82 -23.91 41.39
N PRO A 386 4.01 -23.48 42.65
CA PRO A 386 5.25 -22.83 43.09
C PRO A 386 6.46 -23.76 42.86
N GLN A 387 7.60 -23.19 42.48
CA GLN A 387 8.86 -23.91 42.15
C GLN A 387 8.89 -24.74 40.84
N SER A 388 7.82 -24.74 40.04
CA SER A 388 7.77 -25.39 38.72
C SER A 388 8.69 -24.77 37.64
N GLY A 389 9.47 -23.74 37.97
CA GLY A 389 10.40 -23.10 37.04
C GLY A 389 9.77 -22.08 36.06
N LYS A 390 8.54 -21.62 36.31
CA LYS A 390 7.82 -20.63 35.48
C LYS A 390 8.65 -19.41 35.11
N SER A 391 9.25 -18.75 36.10
CA SER A 391 10.04 -17.52 35.86
C SER A 391 11.26 -17.78 34.96
N THR A 392 11.83 -18.98 35.03
CA THR A 392 12.90 -19.41 34.12
C THR A 392 12.35 -19.60 32.70
N MET A 393 11.20 -20.24 32.56
CA MET A 393 10.52 -20.41 31.26
C MET A 393 10.10 -19.07 30.64
N CYS A 394 9.54 -18.15 31.42
CA CYS A 394 9.22 -16.78 30.99
C CYS A 394 10.45 -16.08 30.45
N ARG A 395 11.59 -16.18 31.15
CA ARG A 395 12.86 -15.57 30.73
C ARG A 395 13.42 -16.19 29.46
N LEU A 396 13.35 -17.51 29.33
CA LEU A 396 13.80 -18.23 28.12
C LEU A 396 12.93 -17.89 26.91
N LEU A 397 11.61 -17.83 27.08
CA LEU A 397 10.68 -17.41 26.02
C LEU A 397 10.90 -15.95 25.63
N ALA A 398 11.08 -15.06 26.61
CA ALA A 398 11.43 -13.67 26.39
C ALA A 398 12.73 -13.52 25.59
N GLN A 399 13.77 -14.29 25.90
CA GLN A 399 15.02 -14.29 25.14
C GLN A 399 14.84 -14.81 23.69
N HIS A 400 14.04 -15.85 23.50
CA HIS A 400 13.85 -16.46 22.18
C HIS A 400 12.99 -15.60 21.25
N PHE A 401 11.95 -14.95 21.79
CA PHE A 401 11.02 -14.11 21.02
C PHE A 401 11.31 -12.61 21.11
N GLY A 402 12.32 -12.20 21.90
CA GLY A 402 12.60 -10.78 22.18
C GLY A 402 11.52 -10.08 23.00
N ALA A 403 10.65 -10.84 23.70
CA ALA A 403 9.50 -10.32 24.43
C ALA A 403 9.87 -9.77 25.81
N VAL A 404 9.07 -8.84 26.34
CA VAL A 404 9.27 -8.26 27.67
C VAL A 404 8.56 -9.11 28.73
N VAL A 405 9.29 -9.53 29.76
CA VAL A 405 8.68 -10.22 30.92
C VAL A 405 8.01 -9.19 31.81
N VAL A 406 6.71 -9.36 32.03
CA VAL A 406 5.90 -8.51 32.90
C VAL A 406 5.65 -9.26 34.21
N ASN A 407 6.41 -8.88 35.24
CA ASN A 407 6.19 -9.36 36.60
C ASN A 407 5.17 -8.44 37.31
N VAL A 408 3.97 -8.96 37.52
CA VAL A 408 2.85 -8.19 38.08
C VAL A 408 3.09 -7.83 39.56
N GLU A 409 3.78 -8.69 40.32
CA GLU A 409 4.07 -8.44 41.74
C GLU A 409 5.04 -7.28 41.92
N GLU A 410 6.09 -7.22 41.09
CA GLU A 410 7.07 -6.13 41.12
C GLU A 410 6.46 -4.80 40.65
N LEU A 411 5.58 -4.83 39.65
CA LEU A 411 4.87 -3.64 39.18
C LEU A 411 3.91 -3.08 40.22
N LEU A 412 3.19 -3.96 40.93
CA LEU A 412 2.31 -3.54 42.02
C LEU A 412 3.10 -2.89 43.15
N ALA A 413 4.24 -3.47 43.54
CA ALA A 413 5.10 -2.92 44.59
C ALA A 413 5.64 -1.54 44.22
N LYS A 414 6.11 -1.34 42.98
CA LYS A 414 6.58 -0.03 42.49
C LYS A 414 5.46 1.01 42.46
N ALA A 415 4.29 0.64 41.93
CA ALA A 415 3.14 1.54 41.87
C ALA A 415 2.63 1.95 43.26
N GLN A 416 2.59 1.01 44.21
CA GLN A 416 2.25 1.29 45.60
C GLN A 416 3.26 2.26 46.24
N GLN A 417 4.55 2.09 45.99
CA GLN A 417 5.58 3.01 46.51
C GLN A 417 5.46 4.42 45.93
N GLU A 418 5.24 4.56 44.61
CA GLU A 418 5.05 5.85 43.97
C GLU A 418 3.77 6.56 44.45
N MET A 419 2.67 5.82 44.62
CA MET A 419 1.43 6.35 45.14
C MET A 419 1.59 6.81 46.60
N LEU A 420 2.27 6.01 47.43
CA LEU A 420 2.58 6.39 48.81
C LEU A 420 3.49 7.62 48.87
N ALA A 421 4.43 7.78 47.93
CA ALA A 421 5.27 8.98 47.84
C ALA A 421 4.47 10.24 47.47
N LYS A 422 3.59 10.16 46.46
CA LYS A 422 2.71 11.29 46.09
C LYS A 422 1.76 11.68 47.21
N ILE A 423 1.16 10.70 47.88
CA ILE A 423 0.26 10.95 49.00
C ILE A 423 1.02 11.57 50.17
N LYS A 424 2.26 11.14 50.45
CA LYS A 424 3.11 11.79 51.45
C LYS A 424 3.36 13.26 51.11
N GLU A 425 3.67 13.59 49.86
CA GLU A 425 3.90 14.97 49.45
C GLU A 425 2.63 15.83 49.53
N GLU A 426 1.49 15.32 49.05
CA GLU A 426 0.19 16.03 49.12
C GLU A 426 -0.30 16.21 50.55
N THR A 427 -0.14 15.19 51.41
CA THR A 427 -0.52 15.27 52.83
C THR A 427 0.42 16.16 53.62
N LEU A 428 1.71 16.19 53.29
CA LEU A 428 2.69 17.11 53.87
C LEU A 428 2.37 18.55 53.48
N GLN A 429 2.04 18.82 52.21
CA GLN A 429 1.58 20.15 51.78
C GLN A 429 0.27 20.56 52.46
N ALA A 430 -0.72 19.67 52.51
CA ALA A 430 -2.01 19.94 53.16
C ALA A 430 -1.88 20.13 54.68
N ALA A 431 -1.01 19.38 55.34
CA ALA A 431 -0.73 19.52 56.77
C ALA A 431 0.00 20.83 57.06
N ILE A 432 1.01 21.20 56.25
CA ILE A 432 1.72 22.48 56.38
C ILE A 432 0.74 23.65 56.18
N GLU A 433 -0.14 23.62 55.17
CA GLU A 433 -1.14 24.67 54.98
C GLU A 433 -2.15 24.76 56.13
N LYS A 434 -2.59 23.61 56.65
CA LYS A 434 -3.55 23.53 57.75
C LYS A 434 -2.95 24.07 59.04
N ILE A 435 -1.67 23.78 59.30
CA ILE A 435 -0.95 24.24 60.49
C ILE A 435 -0.57 25.72 60.37
N LYS A 436 -0.15 26.19 59.18
CA LYS A 436 0.08 27.62 58.91
C LYS A 436 -1.19 28.46 59.18
N LYS A 437 -2.37 27.95 58.82
CA LYS A 437 -3.66 28.61 59.10
C LYS A 437 -4.01 28.68 60.59
N THR A 438 -3.53 27.75 61.40
CA THR A 438 -3.82 27.69 62.85
C THR A 438 -2.77 28.39 63.73
N VAL A 439 -1.51 28.46 63.30
CA VAL A 439 -0.39 28.92 64.17
C VAL A 439 0.23 30.25 63.71
N ASN A 440 -0.03 30.75 62.50
CA ASN A 440 0.56 32.01 61.98
C ASN A 440 2.11 32.06 62.05
N GLU A 441 2.79 30.92 62.13
CA GLU A 441 4.24 30.77 62.05
C GLU A 441 4.63 29.77 60.95
N ASP A 442 5.83 29.93 60.39
CA ASP A 442 6.37 29.03 59.37
C ASP A 442 6.82 27.72 60.01
N VAL A 443 6.00 26.69 59.86
CA VAL A 443 6.30 25.34 60.37
C VAL A 443 7.13 24.55 59.36
N THR A 444 8.18 23.88 59.85
CA THR A 444 9.09 23.00 59.13
C THR A 444 8.60 21.55 59.09
N GLU A 445 9.13 20.75 58.15
CA GLU A 445 8.69 19.38 57.82
C GLU A 445 8.73 18.38 59.00
N ASP A 446 9.58 18.61 60.01
CA ASP A 446 9.80 17.70 61.14
C ASP A 446 8.82 17.88 62.33
N HIS A 447 7.70 18.59 62.15
CA HIS A 447 6.76 18.82 63.25
C HIS A 447 5.95 17.54 63.57
N PRO A 448 5.85 17.10 64.84
CA PRO A 448 5.28 15.80 65.22
C PRO A 448 3.80 15.64 64.83
N GLU A 449 3.05 16.73 64.71
CA GLU A 449 1.65 16.70 64.22
C GLU A 449 1.54 16.46 62.70
N VAL A 450 2.52 16.92 61.91
CA VAL A 450 2.59 16.65 60.46
C VAL A 450 2.90 15.18 60.24
N GLU A 451 3.89 14.65 60.95
CA GLU A 451 4.25 13.23 60.89
C GLU A 451 3.09 12.31 61.29
N ALA A 452 2.34 12.65 62.33
CA ALA A 452 1.18 11.87 62.77
C ALA A 452 0.03 11.90 61.75
N MET A 453 -0.24 13.04 61.09
CA MET A 453 -1.25 13.12 60.03
C MET A 453 -0.84 12.34 58.78
N VAL A 454 0.45 12.38 58.41
CA VAL A 454 0.99 11.61 57.28
C VAL A 454 0.93 10.11 57.56
N LEU A 455 1.33 9.64 58.75
CA LEU A 455 1.25 8.22 59.12
C LEU A 455 -0.19 7.70 59.15
N CYS A 456 -1.12 8.47 59.69
CA CYS A 456 -2.54 8.09 59.74
C CYS A 456 -3.17 8.06 58.33
N ALA A 457 -2.79 8.98 57.44
CA ALA A 457 -3.22 8.97 56.04
C ALA A 457 -2.66 7.74 55.28
N MET A 458 -1.41 7.35 55.55
CA MET A 458 -0.80 6.16 54.95
C MET A 458 -1.50 4.87 55.38
N GLU A 459 -1.84 4.71 56.66
CA GLU A 459 -2.54 3.52 57.16
C GLU A 459 -3.94 3.38 56.53
N ASN A 460 -4.67 4.48 56.39
CA ASN A 460 -6.00 4.47 55.77
C ASN A 460 -5.97 4.05 54.28
N VAL A 461 -4.90 4.37 53.55
CA VAL A 461 -4.74 3.99 52.13
C VAL A 461 -4.43 2.50 51.96
N THR A 462 -3.64 1.93 52.86
CA THR A 462 -3.34 0.48 52.86
C THR A 462 -4.59 -0.37 53.13
N GLN A 463 -5.59 0.18 53.82
CA GLN A 463 -6.84 -0.51 54.14
C GLN A 463 -7.97 -0.26 53.12
N SER A 464 -7.91 0.80 52.32
CA SER A 464 -9.01 1.25 51.45
C SER A 464 -8.80 1.06 49.95
N SER A 465 -7.59 0.76 49.49
CA SER A 465 -7.36 0.54 48.06
C SER A 465 -7.93 -0.81 47.60
N SER A 466 -8.95 -0.76 46.75
CA SER A 466 -9.27 -1.87 45.84
C SER A 466 -8.04 -2.09 44.94
N SER A 467 -7.13 -2.95 45.39
CA SER A 467 -5.88 -3.28 44.69
C SER A 467 -6.08 -3.67 43.22
N PHE A 468 -7.29 -4.07 42.84
CA PHE A 468 -7.68 -4.50 41.51
C PHE A 468 -7.74 -3.37 40.47
N ASP A 469 -8.35 -2.22 40.76
CA ASP A 469 -8.49 -1.13 39.78
C ASP A 469 -7.12 -0.49 39.49
N LEU A 470 -6.33 -0.33 40.54
CA LEU A 470 -4.94 0.13 40.46
C LEU A 470 -4.07 -0.81 39.62
N LEU A 471 -4.25 -2.13 39.78
CA LEU A 471 -3.52 -3.12 39.01
C LEU A 471 -3.91 -3.09 37.52
N ALA A 472 -5.19 -2.90 37.23
CA ALA A 472 -5.68 -2.76 35.85
C ALA A 472 -5.06 -1.54 35.14
N ASP A 473 -5.00 -0.40 35.82
CA ASP A 473 -4.46 0.83 35.25
C ASP A 473 -2.94 0.78 35.09
N VAL A 474 -2.23 0.19 36.06
CA VAL A 474 -0.77 0.00 35.99
C VAL A 474 -0.40 -0.95 34.86
N LEU A 475 -1.13 -2.05 34.69
CA LEU A 475 -0.92 -2.99 33.59
C LEU A 475 -1.21 -2.34 32.24
N LYS A 476 -2.32 -1.61 32.09
CA LYS A 476 -2.62 -0.83 30.88
C LYS A 476 -1.51 0.15 30.55
N LYS A 477 -1.00 0.88 31.53
CA LYS A 477 0.09 1.84 31.32
C LYS A 477 1.38 1.12 30.87
N ARG A 478 1.77 0.05 31.55
CA ARG A 478 3.00 -0.68 31.23
C ARG A 478 2.96 -1.34 29.86
N ILE A 479 1.80 -1.88 29.48
CA ILE A 479 1.63 -2.49 28.16
C ILE A 479 1.60 -1.43 27.06
N LYS A 480 0.98 -0.28 27.29
CA LYS A 480 1.09 0.86 26.37
C LYS A 480 2.54 1.30 26.18
N GLU A 481 3.34 1.38 27.24
CA GLU A 481 4.77 1.69 27.14
C GLU A 481 5.54 0.64 26.32
N ILE A 482 5.22 -0.65 26.48
CA ILE A 482 5.83 -1.73 25.68
C ILE A 482 5.41 -1.61 24.21
N GLU A 483 4.11 -1.40 23.95
CA GLU A 483 3.57 -1.23 22.61
C GLU A 483 4.08 0.05 21.91
N GLU A 484 4.34 1.12 22.65
CA GLU A 484 4.97 2.35 22.14
C GLU A 484 6.43 2.10 21.72
N VAL A 485 7.21 1.41 22.56
CA VAL A 485 8.59 1.03 22.22
C VAL A 485 8.62 0.07 21.01
N ASP A 486 7.64 -0.81 20.92
CA ASP A 486 7.47 -1.74 19.79
C ASP A 486 6.93 -1.07 18.53
N SER A 487 6.32 0.11 18.62
CA SER A 487 5.80 0.83 17.44
C SER A 487 6.90 1.35 16.52
N ASP A 488 8.07 1.65 17.08
CA ASP A 488 9.27 2.08 16.35
C ASP A 488 10.12 0.89 15.86
N ALA A 489 9.86 -0.32 16.34
CA ALA A 489 10.59 -1.53 15.96
C ALA A 489 9.99 -2.19 14.69
N GLU A 490 10.85 -2.65 13.77
CA GLU A 490 10.41 -3.32 12.54
C GLU A 490 9.67 -4.65 12.79
N ALA A 491 9.82 -5.23 13.99
CA ALA A 491 9.08 -6.39 14.46
C ALA A 491 8.53 -6.09 15.86
N LYS A 492 7.20 -6.12 16.01
CA LYS A 492 6.56 -5.94 17.30
C LYS A 492 6.95 -7.08 18.23
N THR A 493 7.58 -6.74 19.35
CA THR A 493 7.82 -7.70 20.41
C THR A 493 6.53 -7.92 21.20
N GLY A 494 6.49 -9.01 21.97
CA GLY A 494 5.32 -9.35 22.79
C GLY A 494 5.61 -9.14 24.26
N TRP A 495 4.64 -9.49 25.10
CA TRP A 495 4.81 -9.54 26.55
C TRP A 495 4.50 -10.93 27.10
N VAL A 496 5.26 -11.32 28.12
CA VAL A 496 5.05 -12.58 28.83
C VAL A 496 4.69 -12.29 30.27
N PHE A 497 3.50 -12.69 30.71
CA PHE A 497 3.10 -12.62 32.11
C PHE A 497 3.73 -13.75 32.91
N ASP A 498 4.44 -13.40 33.98
CA ASP A 498 4.95 -14.37 34.95
C ASP A 498 3.89 -14.62 36.03
N ASN A 499 3.40 -15.86 36.11
CA ASN A 499 2.47 -16.33 37.14
C ASN A 499 1.22 -15.44 37.31
N PHE A 500 0.61 -15.04 36.19
CA PHE A 500 -0.60 -14.24 36.16
C PHE A 500 -1.40 -14.58 34.92
N PRO A 501 -2.73 -14.81 34.99
CA PRO A 501 -3.64 -14.62 36.13
C PRO A 501 -3.74 -15.82 37.09
N ASN A 502 -3.69 -15.58 38.41
CA ASN A 502 -3.80 -16.62 39.45
C ASN A 502 -5.24 -16.88 39.96
N ASN A 503 -6.22 -16.07 39.53
CA ASN A 503 -7.60 -16.09 40.04
C ASN A 503 -8.55 -15.77 38.87
N PRO A 504 -9.77 -16.36 38.77
CA PRO A 504 -10.70 -16.07 37.68
C PRO A 504 -11.10 -14.59 37.59
N PHE A 505 -11.12 -13.88 38.71
CA PHE A 505 -11.39 -12.44 38.75
C PHE A 505 -10.34 -11.61 37.97
N TYR A 506 -9.08 -12.03 37.96
CA TYR A 506 -8.05 -11.36 37.16
C TYR A 506 -8.24 -11.63 35.66
N VAL A 507 -8.87 -12.76 35.28
CA VAL A 507 -9.20 -13.07 33.89
C VAL A 507 -10.30 -12.13 33.38
N GLU A 508 -11.32 -11.85 34.19
CA GLU A 508 -12.35 -10.87 33.85
C GLU A 508 -11.76 -9.45 33.73
N MET A 509 -10.90 -9.06 34.66
CA MET A 509 -10.19 -7.77 34.59
C MET A 509 -9.34 -7.63 33.32
N LEU A 510 -8.61 -8.67 32.93
CA LEU A 510 -7.84 -8.69 31.69
C LEU A 510 -8.74 -8.61 30.43
N ARG A 511 -9.93 -9.22 30.49
CA ARG A 511 -10.92 -9.15 29.41
C ARG A 511 -11.48 -7.73 29.27
N ASP A 512 -11.85 -7.10 30.37
CA ASP A 512 -12.35 -5.71 30.38
C ASP A 512 -11.26 -4.70 30.00
N ALA A 513 -10.01 -5.04 30.24
CA ALA A 513 -8.85 -4.24 29.84
C ALA A 513 -8.39 -4.46 28.40
N ASP A 514 -8.94 -5.45 27.68
CA ASP A 514 -8.51 -5.89 26.33
C ASP A 514 -7.04 -6.37 26.28
N ILE A 515 -6.55 -6.95 27.38
CA ILE A 515 -5.18 -7.46 27.57
C ILE A 515 -5.20 -8.97 27.79
N MET A 516 -5.93 -9.70 26.93
CA MET A 516 -5.91 -11.16 27.01
C MET A 516 -4.63 -11.71 26.36
N PRO A 517 -3.89 -12.61 27.02
CA PRO A 517 -2.82 -13.36 26.36
C PRO A 517 -3.41 -14.27 25.28
N GLU A 518 -2.69 -14.45 24.18
CA GLU A 518 -3.10 -15.35 23.10
C GLU A 518 -2.97 -16.82 23.50
N VAL A 519 -1.95 -17.14 24.31
CA VAL A 519 -1.69 -18.50 24.80
C VAL A 519 -1.42 -18.48 26.30
N VAL A 520 -2.06 -19.39 27.02
CA VAL A 520 -1.81 -19.63 28.44
C VAL A 520 -1.19 -21.02 28.60
N PHE A 521 0.04 -21.07 29.12
CA PHE A 521 0.70 -22.32 29.48
C PHE A 521 0.45 -22.61 30.96
N ILE A 522 -0.07 -23.80 31.25
CA ILE A 522 -0.28 -24.27 32.63
C ILE A 522 0.73 -25.40 32.89
N LEU A 523 1.69 -25.16 33.75
CA LEU A 523 2.61 -26.17 34.26
C LEU A 523 1.91 -26.93 35.39
N ARG A 524 1.47 -28.16 35.10
CA ARG A 524 0.88 -29.09 36.06
C ARG A 524 1.91 -30.16 36.44
N ASP A 525 1.84 -30.63 37.68
CA ASP A 525 2.57 -31.82 38.10
C ASP A 525 1.88 -33.06 37.53
N ALA A 526 2.66 -34.08 37.14
CA ALA A 526 2.16 -35.29 36.48
C ALA A 526 1.18 -36.11 37.35
N ASP A 527 1.15 -35.87 38.66
CA ASP A 527 0.30 -36.60 39.61
C ASP A 527 -1.10 -35.96 39.79
N GLU A 528 -1.37 -34.79 39.22
CA GLU A 528 -2.65 -34.05 39.36
C GLU A 528 -3.65 -34.31 38.20
N ASP A 529 -3.50 -35.40 37.45
CA ASP A 529 -4.36 -35.71 36.29
C ASP A 529 -5.78 -36.21 36.64
N GLN A 530 -6.30 -35.81 37.81
CA GLN A 530 -7.70 -36.03 38.19
C GLN A 530 -8.37 -34.72 38.59
N GLY A 531 -8.83 -33.99 37.58
CA GLY A 531 -9.96 -33.07 37.71
C GLY A 531 -9.65 -31.60 37.45
N VAL A 532 -10.11 -31.15 36.29
CA VAL A 532 -10.73 -29.86 35.91
C VAL A 532 -10.20 -29.37 34.57
#